data_AF-A0A6A6HUD9-F1
#
_entry.id   AF-A0A6A6HUD9-F1
#
_cell.length_a   1.000
_cell.length_b   1.000
_cell.length_c   1.000
_cell.angle_alpha   90.00
_cell.angle_beta   90.00
_cell.angle_gamma   90.00
#
_symmetry.space_group_name_H-M   'P 1'
#
loop_
_entity.id
_entity.type
_entity.pdbx_description
1 polymer ?
#
loop_
_entity_poly.entity_id
_entity_poly.type
_entity_poly.pdbx_seq_one_letter_code
_entity_poly.pdbx_strand_id
1 'polypeptide(L)'
;MNHLLARKGSSASLTQKRSNLSLASDERPREEKSAPYRNPSYPTFLSEDVRDYKSYIQDYDDGISDASEELLKRLLETEQTAPKDTLFSDDIFQKHLQKLKGKNEARIIQDLSPHLVPSAEALATFRARHLDSVVESVNKGWNNCIPVTKPCPQPDSAFGCRSTAFLDAQLEKLRPFLGDALFSLYFKATYYMYFPFLVKEVKTSVIGLNIADNQNAHSATVAVRAVVDLFKLAGREKELHRQIVALSISYDDKLDKVTIWRRTIDQFYLDPKTKWNSRTFTLNVFNIFYPMHRKRICSVINDIGLASLRQSVSQNLAVF
;
A
#
# COMPACT_ATOMS: atom_id res chain seq x y z
N MET A 1 70.79 -3.15 31.34
CA MET A 1 70.78 -4.18 30.28
C MET A 1 70.10 -3.61 29.05
N ASN A 2 70.88 -3.53 27.97
CA ASN A 2 70.57 -3.48 26.52
C ASN A 2 69.73 -2.33 25.90
N HIS A 3 70.45 -1.52 25.12
CA HIS A 3 70.01 -0.68 24.00
C HIS A 3 69.51 -1.51 22.80
N LEU A 4 68.64 -0.95 21.94
CA LEU A 4 68.90 -0.69 20.50
C LEU A 4 67.66 -0.24 19.68
N LEU A 5 67.76 0.99 19.16
CA LEU A 5 67.43 1.56 17.83
C LEU A 5 66.19 1.17 16.98
N ALA A 6 65.71 2.21 16.28
CA ALA A 6 64.53 2.35 15.43
C ALA A 6 64.54 1.63 14.08
N ARG A 7 63.34 1.35 13.51
CA ARG A 7 63.03 1.54 12.06
C ARG A 7 61.52 1.55 11.75
N LYS A 8 61.11 2.49 10.89
CA LYS A 8 59.82 2.61 10.19
C LYS A 8 59.55 1.41 9.27
N GLY A 9 58.29 0.98 9.19
CA GLY A 9 57.75 0.09 8.15
C GLY A 9 56.23 0.18 8.10
N SER A 10 55.68 0.61 6.96
CA SER A 10 54.26 0.83 6.70
C SER A 10 53.46 -0.47 6.57
N SER A 11 52.20 -0.46 7.02
CA SER A 11 51.02 -1.04 6.36
C SER A 11 50.01 -1.46 7.42
N ALA A 12 49.19 -0.52 7.89
CA ALA A 12 47.92 -0.86 8.54
C ALA A 12 46.81 -0.39 7.60
N SER A 13 46.23 -1.38 6.96
CA SER A 13 45.13 -1.36 6.03
C SER A 13 44.02 -0.41 6.49
N LEU A 14 43.57 0.43 5.56
CA LEU A 14 42.28 1.10 5.61
C LEU A 14 41.17 0.03 5.69
N THR A 15 40.83 -0.41 6.90
CA THR A 15 39.57 -1.09 7.14
C THR A 15 38.50 -0.03 7.05
N GLN A 16 38.04 0.14 5.82
CA GLN A 16 36.83 0.80 5.40
C GLN A 16 35.73 0.55 6.45
N LYS A 17 35.50 1.55 7.31
CA LYS A 17 34.22 1.74 8.00
C LYS A 17 33.19 1.92 6.89
N ARG A 18 32.69 0.80 6.34
CA ARG A 18 31.43 0.78 5.62
C ARG A 18 30.38 1.18 6.65
N SER A 19 30.03 2.45 6.60
CA SER A 19 28.78 2.99 7.08
C SER A 19 27.69 1.93 6.93
N ASN A 20 27.01 1.63 8.04
CA ASN A 20 25.77 0.86 8.07
C ASN A 20 24.74 1.55 7.16
N LEU A 21 24.81 1.28 5.85
CA LEU A 21 23.66 1.36 4.98
C LEU A 21 22.71 0.31 5.53
N SER A 22 21.65 0.76 6.20
CA SER A 22 20.51 -0.08 6.51
C SER A 22 20.17 -0.86 5.24
N LEU A 23 20.28 -2.20 5.28
CA LEU A 23 19.79 -3.06 4.19
C LEU A 23 18.41 -2.54 3.77
N ALA A 24 18.23 -2.31 2.46
CA ALA A 24 16.94 -1.90 1.92
C ALA A 24 15.89 -2.90 2.43
N SER A 25 14.67 -2.45 2.77
CA SER A 25 13.67 -3.37 3.36
C SER A 25 13.50 -4.63 2.51
N ASP A 26 13.62 -4.46 1.18
CA ASP A 26 13.52 -5.49 0.17
C ASP A 26 14.46 -6.68 0.36
N GLU A 27 15.61 -6.50 0.99
CA GLU A 27 16.63 -7.55 1.14
C GLU A 27 16.42 -8.45 2.37
N ARG A 28 15.45 -8.14 3.24
CA ARG A 28 15.18 -8.94 4.45
C ARG A 28 14.23 -10.12 4.18
N PRO A 29 14.37 -11.24 4.91
CA PRO A 29 13.39 -12.33 4.90
C PRO A 29 11.98 -11.85 5.28
N ARG A 30 10.94 -12.50 4.72
CA ARG A 30 9.54 -12.09 4.87
C ARG A 30 9.01 -12.25 6.30
N GLU A 31 9.50 -13.25 7.00
CA GLU A 31 9.17 -13.53 8.40
C GLU A 31 9.71 -12.43 9.32
N GLU A 32 10.92 -11.93 9.07
CA GLU A 32 11.51 -10.83 9.81
C GLU A 32 10.76 -9.50 9.57
N LYS A 33 10.30 -9.27 8.34
CA LYS A 33 9.45 -8.11 7.99
C LYS A 33 8.13 -8.11 8.74
N SER A 34 7.58 -9.30 8.99
CA SER A 34 6.27 -9.48 9.66
C SER A 34 6.36 -9.35 11.19
N ALA A 35 7.56 -9.45 11.78
CA ALA A 35 7.74 -9.50 13.23
C ALA A 35 7.11 -8.33 14.01
N PRO A 36 7.25 -7.05 13.58
CA PRO A 36 6.66 -5.91 14.28
C PRO A 36 5.12 -5.96 14.34
N TYR A 37 4.50 -6.50 13.30
CA TYR A 37 3.05 -6.57 13.12
C TYR A 37 2.39 -7.69 13.92
N ARG A 38 3.18 -8.56 14.56
CA ARG A 38 2.70 -9.62 15.47
C ARG A 38 2.37 -9.10 16.86
N ASN A 39 2.81 -7.89 17.22
CA ASN A 39 2.58 -7.35 18.54
C ASN A 39 1.09 -7.03 18.73
N PRO A 40 0.40 -7.60 19.74
CA PRO A 40 -1.01 -7.30 20.00
C PRO A 40 -1.30 -5.82 20.26
N SER A 41 -0.30 -5.03 20.69
CA SER A 41 -0.43 -3.59 20.91
C SER A 41 -0.23 -2.76 19.64
N TYR A 42 0.06 -3.38 18.49
CA TYR A 42 0.29 -2.66 17.22
C TYR A 42 -0.89 -1.77 16.80
N PRO A 43 -2.16 -2.21 16.95
CA PRO A 43 -3.32 -1.35 16.73
C PRO A 43 -3.31 -0.09 17.61
N THR A 44 -3.08 -0.25 18.91
CA THR A 44 -3.00 0.86 19.87
C THR A 44 -1.87 1.83 19.51
N PHE A 45 -0.71 1.29 19.16
CA PHE A 45 0.43 2.09 18.70
C PHE A 45 0.07 2.93 17.45
N LEU A 46 -0.64 2.36 16.47
CA LEU A 46 -1.09 3.09 15.29
C LEU A 46 -2.15 4.17 15.61
N SER A 47 -2.99 3.96 16.62
CA SER A 47 -4.03 4.92 17.00
C SER A 47 -3.56 6.01 17.96
N GLU A 48 -2.56 5.75 18.81
CA GLU A 48 -2.18 6.63 19.92
C GLU A 48 -0.79 7.24 19.77
N ASP A 49 0.18 6.49 19.24
CA ASP A 49 1.61 6.86 19.30
C ASP A 49 2.15 7.44 17.99
N VAL A 50 1.34 7.45 16.92
CA VAL A 50 1.72 8.07 15.64
C VAL A 50 1.54 9.59 15.73
N ARG A 51 2.67 10.29 15.87
CA ARG A 51 2.80 11.75 16.12
C ARG A 51 1.66 12.62 15.57
N ASP A 52 1.49 12.62 14.24
CA ASP A 52 0.61 13.60 13.56
C ASP A 52 -0.65 12.97 12.94
N TYR A 53 -0.79 11.64 13.02
CA TYR A 53 -1.81 10.88 12.32
C TYR A 53 -2.30 9.69 13.14
N LYS A 54 -3.42 9.86 13.83
CA LYS A 54 -4.07 8.76 14.53
C LYS A 54 -4.78 7.86 13.53
N SER A 55 -4.41 6.58 13.53
CA SER A 55 -4.96 5.58 12.62
C SER A 55 -5.74 4.54 13.41
N TYR A 56 -7.05 4.71 13.47
CA TYR A 56 -7.94 3.85 14.24
C TYR A 56 -8.19 2.52 13.52
N ILE A 57 -7.93 1.39 14.17
CA ILE A 57 -8.25 0.03 13.65
C ILE A 57 -9.70 -0.39 13.92
N GLN A 58 -10.42 0.41 14.70
CA GLN A 58 -11.84 0.21 15.00
C GLN A 58 -12.73 1.13 14.16
N ASP A 59 -14.02 0.79 14.12
CA ASP A 59 -15.02 1.64 13.50
C ASP A 59 -15.03 3.01 14.19
N TYR A 60 -15.12 4.04 13.36
CA TYR A 60 -15.34 5.40 13.85
C TYR A 60 -16.80 5.51 14.30
N ASP A 61 -17.05 6.14 15.45
CA ASP A 61 -18.38 6.19 16.06
C ASP A 61 -19.46 6.76 15.11
N ASP A 62 -19.11 7.75 14.29
CA ASP A 62 -20.04 8.32 13.29
C ASP A 62 -20.04 7.57 11.94
N GLY A 63 -19.25 6.50 11.80
CA GLY A 63 -19.14 5.71 10.58
C GLY A 63 -18.58 6.47 9.35
N ILE A 64 -18.74 5.89 8.16
CA ILE A 64 -18.41 6.59 6.89
C ILE A 64 -19.61 7.41 6.42
N SER A 65 -19.41 8.34 5.48
CA SER A 65 -20.52 9.13 4.92
C SER A 65 -21.44 8.29 4.02
N ASP A 66 -22.68 8.72 3.83
CA ASP A 66 -23.65 8.05 2.95
C ASP A 66 -23.13 7.87 1.50
N ALA A 67 -22.38 8.85 0.99
CA ALA A 67 -21.75 8.73 -0.33
C ALA A 67 -20.68 7.63 -0.38
N SER A 68 -19.94 7.45 0.71
CA SER A 68 -18.99 6.34 0.88
C SER A 68 -19.71 5.00 1.01
N GLU A 69 -20.85 4.95 1.69
CA GLU A 69 -21.69 3.74 1.78
C GLU A 69 -22.20 3.30 0.41
N GLU A 70 -22.75 4.25 -0.36
CA GLU A 70 -23.24 3.99 -1.70
C GLU A 70 -22.11 3.53 -2.63
N LEU A 71 -20.94 4.18 -2.53
CA LEU A 71 -19.75 3.74 -3.23
C LEU A 71 -19.37 2.31 -2.84
N LEU A 72 -19.35 1.98 -1.56
CA LEU A 72 -19.01 0.65 -1.05
C LEU A 72 -19.95 -0.41 -1.62
N LYS A 73 -21.25 -0.13 -1.57
CA LYS A 73 -22.30 -0.97 -2.16
C LYS A 73 -22.06 -1.19 -3.65
N ARG A 74 -21.80 -0.12 -4.40
CA ARG A 74 -21.47 -0.20 -5.84
C ARG A 74 -20.22 -1.03 -6.09
N LEU A 75 -19.18 -0.92 -5.26
CA LEU A 75 -17.95 -1.70 -5.41
C LEU A 75 -18.19 -3.20 -5.18
N LEU A 76 -19.11 -3.57 -4.30
CA LEU A 76 -19.45 -4.97 -4.01
C LEU A 76 -20.43 -5.57 -5.02
N GLU A 77 -21.45 -4.80 -5.42
CA GLU A 77 -22.61 -5.32 -6.15
C GLU A 77 -22.51 -5.13 -7.67
N THR A 78 -21.65 -4.25 -8.18
CA THR A 78 -21.52 -4.06 -9.64
C THR A 78 -20.97 -5.33 -10.27
N GLU A 79 -21.77 -5.96 -11.12
CA GLU A 79 -21.40 -7.21 -11.78
C GLU A 79 -20.17 -7.05 -12.68
N GLN A 80 -19.32 -8.08 -12.67
CA GLN A 80 -18.14 -8.17 -13.53
C GLN A 80 -18.16 -9.51 -14.26
N THR A 81 -17.69 -9.51 -15.50
CA THR A 81 -17.62 -10.74 -16.29
C THR A 81 -16.55 -11.66 -15.71
N ALA A 82 -16.97 -12.88 -15.33
CA ALA A 82 -16.05 -13.92 -14.91
C ALA A 82 -15.16 -14.34 -16.09
N PRO A 83 -13.82 -14.44 -15.90
CA PRO A 83 -12.93 -14.94 -16.93
C PRO A 83 -13.21 -16.41 -17.23
N LYS A 84 -13.14 -16.78 -18.52
CA LYS A 84 -13.25 -18.16 -18.99
C LYS A 84 -11.91 -18.89 -18.86
N ASP A 85 -11.97 -20.22 -18.83
CA ASP A 85 -10.80 -21.10 -18.88
C ASP A 85 -9.77 -20.80 -17.77
N THR A 86 -10.26 -20.64 -16.54
CA THR A 86 -9.42 -20.35 -15.37
C THR A 86 -9.47 -21.46 -14.35
N LEU A 87 -8.50 -21.50 -13.42
CA LEU A 87 -8.50 -22.39 -12.26
C LEU A 87 -9.68 -22.19 -11.30
N PHE A 88 -10.51 -21.17 -11.56
CA PHE A 88 -11.74 -20.85 -10.86
C PHE A 88 -13.00 -21.32 -11.59
N SER A 89 -12.88 -22.07 -12.68
CA SER A 89 -14.04 -22.69 -13.36
C SER A 89 -14.71 -23.72 -12.43
N ASP A 90 -16.05 -23.83 -12.50
CA ASP A 90 -16.86 -24.60 -11.53
C ASP A 90 -16.41 -26.05 -11.35
N ASP A 91 -16.01 -26.68 -12.46
CA ASP A 91 -15.61 -28.08 -12.54
C ASP A 91 -14.22 -28.38 -11.95
N ILE A 92 -13.34 -27.38 -11.86
CA ILE A 92 -11.95 -27.55 -11.39
C ILE A 92 -11.60 -26.76 -10.13
N PHE A 93 -12.39 -25.77 -9.74
CA PHE A 93 -12.12 -24.86 -8.62
C PHE A 93 -11.81 -25.61 -7.32
N GLN A 94 -12.66 -26.56 -6.93
CA GLN A 94 -12.46 -27.34 -5.70
C GLN A 94 -11.17 -28.17 -5.74
N LYS A 95 -10.86 -28.78 -6.90
CA LYS A 95 -9.63 -29.54 -7.10
C LYS A 95 -8.39 -28.65 -7.03
N HIS A 96 -8.49 -27.42 -7.51
CA HIS A 96 -7.42 -26.42 -7.40
C HIS A 96 -7.16 -26.02 -5.95
N LEU A 97 -8.21 -25.68 -5.19
CA LEU A 97 -8.09 -25.33 -3.77
C LEU A 97 -7.47 -26.45 -2.93
N GLN A 98 -7.86 -27.71 -3.18
CA GLN A 98 -7.26 -28.87 -2.50
C GLN A 98 -5.75 -28.99 -2.76
N LYS A 99 -5.28 -28.62 -3.96
CA LYS A 99 -3.83 -28.62 -4.28
C LYS A 99 -3.07 -27.49 -3.59
N LEU A 100 -3.75 -26.39 -3.24
CA LEU A 100 -3.17 -25.24 -2.54
C LEU A 100 -3.12 -25.41 -1.03
N LYS A 101 -3.90 -26.34 -0.47
CA LYS A 101 -3.93 -26.61 0.97
C LYS A 101 -2.53 -26.94 1.51
N GLY A 102 -2.09 -26.19 2.52
CA GLY A 102 -0.79 -26.37 3.17
C GLY A 102 0.41 -25.97 2.30
N LYS A 103 0.20 -25.26 1.19
CA LYS A 103 1.28 -24.65 0.42
C LYS A 103 1.74 -23.35 1.06
N ASN A 104 2.97 -22.94 0.76
CA ASN A 104 3.55 -21.72 1.28
C ASN A 104 2.95 -20.46 0.62
N GLU A 105 3.18 -19.31 1.24
CA GLU A 105 2.66 -18.00 0.83
C GLU A 105 3.04 -17.64 -0.62
N ALA A 106 4.24 -18.01 -1.06
CA ALA A 106 4.67 -17.80 -2.45
C ALA A 106 3.79 -18.56 -3.45
N ARG A 107 3.42 -19.81 -3.13
CA ARG A 107 2.54 -20.62 -3.97
C ARG A 107 1.12 -20.08 -3.99
N ILE A 108 0.61 -19.64 -2.85
CA ILE A 108 -0.70 -18.96 -2.78
C ILE A 108 -0.67 -17.68 -3.61
N ILE A 109 0.42 -16.90 -3.51
CA ILE A 109 0.54 -15.68 -4.28
C ILE A 109 0.49 -15.95 -5.78
N GLN A 110 1.23 -16.96 -6.24
CA GLN A 110 1.33 -17.32 -7.64
C GLN A 110 0.00 -17.86 -8.21
N ASP A 111 -0.63 -18.79 -7.50
CA ASP A 111 -1.71 -19.61 -8.06
C ASP A 111 -3.12 -19.13 -7.66
N LEU A 112 -3.24 -18.28 -6.64
CA LEU A 112 -4.52 -17.79 -6.12
C LEU A 112 -4.69 -16.29 -6.36
N SER A 113 -3.67 -15.47 -6.06
CA SER A 113 -3.81 -14.00 -6.16
C SER A 113 -4.30 -13.49 -7.50
N PRO A 114 -3.82 -13.98 -8.66
CA PRO A 114 -4.25 -13.42 -9.95
C PRO A 114 -5.76 -13.58 -10.20
N HIS A 115 -6.39 -14.53 -9.52
CA HIS A 115 -7.83 -14.77 -9.61
C HIS A 115 -8.64 -13.95 -8.61
N LEU A 116 -8.04 -13.49 -7.51
CA LEU A 116 -8.69 -12.66 -6.49
C LEU A 116 -8.42 -11.17 -6.72
N VAL A 117 -7.17 -10.80 -6.96
CA VAL A 117 -6.68 -9.44 -7.14
C VAL A 117 -5.89 -9.40 -8.45
N PRO A 118 -6.56 -9.23 -9.61
CA PRO A 118 -5.90 -9.24 -10.91
C PRO A 118 -4.92 -8.08 -11.06
N SER A 119 -3.85 -8.31 -11.84
CA SER A 119 -2.87 -7.27 -12.17
C SER A 119 -3.49 -6.16 -13.02
N ALA A 120 -3.37 -4.91 -12.57
CA ALA A 120 -3.89 -3.76 -13.29
C ALA A 120 -3.10 -3.52 -14.59
N GLU A 121 -1.78 -3.75 -14.55
CA GLU A 121 -0.90 -3.58 -15.71
C GLU A 121 -1.11 -4.69 -16.75
N ALA A 122 -1.37 -5.93 -16.32
CA ALA A 122 -1.76 -7.00 -17.24
C ALA A 122 -3.11 -6.69 -17.91
N LEU A 123 -4.12 -6.23 -17.14
CA LEU A 123 -5.42 -5.83 -17.69
C LEU A 123 -5.27 -4.70 -18.73
N ALA A 124 -4.44 -3.70 -18.44
CA ALA A 124 -4.12 -2.60 -19.35
C ALA A 124 -3.45 -3.10 -20.65
N THR A 125 -2.49 -4.03 -20.52
CA THR A 125 -1.79 -4.67 -21.65
C THR A 125 -2.74 -5.42 -22.57
N PHE A 126 -3.74 -6.11 -22.01
CA PHE A 126 -4.75 -6.78 -22.83
C PHE A 126 -5.59 -5.76 -23.60
N ARG A 127 -6.53 -5.07 -22.94
CA ARG A 127 -7.46 -4.11 -23.59
C ARG A 127 -8.04 -3.02 -22.66
N ALA A 128 -7.77 -3.06 -21.35
CA ALA A 128 -8.32 -2.09 -20.40
C ALA A 128 -7.49 -0.79 -20.37
N ARG A 129 -7.44 -0.07 -21.50
CA ARG A 129 -6.59 1.14 -21.69
C ARG A 129 -6.83 2.25 -20.67
N HIS A 130 -8.02 2.32 -20.07
CA HIS A 130 -8.31 3.26 -18.98
C HIS A 130 -7.47 3.00 -17.72
N LEU A 131 -6.79 1.85 -17.62
CA LEU A 131 -5.87 1.49 -16.56
C LEU A 131 -4.39 1.75 -16.91
N ASP A 132 -4.07 2.31 -18.09
CA ASP A 132 -2.68 2.60 -18.49
C ASP A 132 -1.96 3.58 -17.53
N SER A 133 -2.73 4.35 -16.74
CA SER A 133 -2.21 5.25 -15.71
C SER A 133 -2.21 4.65 -14.29
N VAL A 134 -2.64 3.40 -14.13
CA VAL A 134 -2.49 2.62 -12.89
C VAL A 134 -1.15 1.89 -12.94
N VAL A 135 -0.46 1.83 -11.82
CA VAL A 135 0.78 1.07 -11.66
C VAL A 135 0.67 0.13 -10.48
N GLU A 136 1.34 -1.01 -10.55
CA GLU A 136 1.39 -1.99 -9.47
C GLU A 136 2.81 -2.18 -8.93
N SER A 137 2.90 -2.53 -7.65
CA SER A 137 4.14 -2.98 -7.03
C SER A 137 3.91 -4.31 -6.34
N VAL A 138 4.81 -5.27 -6.53
CA VAL A 138 4.73 -6.60 -5.92
C VAL A 138 5.87 -6.77 -4.94
N ASN A 139 5.55 -7.03 -3.67
CA ASN A 139 6.51 -7.23 -2.57
C ASN A 139 7.64 -6.19 -2.56
N LYS A 140 7.30 -4.91 -2.75
CA LYS A 140 8.29 -3.82 -2.84
C LYS A 140 8.16 -2.85 -1.67
N GLY A 141 9.28 -2.59 -1.03
CA GLY A 141 9.40 -1.64 0.06
C GLY A 141 9.03 -0.24 -0.40
N TRP A 142 8.22 0.42 0.40
CA TRP A 142 7.82 1.81 0.18
C TRP A 142 8.93 2.76 0.64
N ASN A 143 10.10 2.62 0.02
CA ASN A 143 11.32 3.34 0.37
C ASN A 143 11.24 4.83 0.01
N ASN A 144 10.27 5.23 -0.81
CA ASN A 144 10.03 6.61 -1.18
C ASN A 144 8.96 7.28 -0.32
N CYS A 145 8.28 6.60 0.60
CA CYS A 145 7.33 7.26 1.47
C CYS A 145 8.01 7.81 2.74
N ILE A 146 7.37 8.77 3.40
CA ILE A 146 7.70 9.08 4.79
C ILE A 146 7.05 7.98 5.65
N PRO A 147 7.80 7.14 6.37
CA PRO A 147 7.19 6.10 7.19
C PRO A 147 6.29 6.73 8.27
N VAL A 148 5.17 6.09 8.56
CA VAL A 148 4.37 6.38 9.77
C VAL A 148 5.08 5.76 10.98
N THR A 149 5.59 4.54 10.82
CA THR A 149 6.46 3.85 11.77
C THR A 149 7.48 2.99 11.03
N LYS A 150 8.48 2.45 11.75
CA LYS A 150 9.44 1.49 11.19
C LYS A 150 8.97 0.05 11.44
N PRO A 151 9.22 -0.87 10.49
CA PRO A 151 9.82 -0.66 9.17
C PRO A 151 8.85 0.02 8.18
N CYS A 152 9.35 0.59 7.09
CA CYS A 152 8.47 1.09 6.02
C CYS A 152 7.57 -0.05 5.49
N PRO A 153 6.35 0.26 5.03
CA PRO A 153 5.48 -0.75 4.43
C PRO A 153 6.13 -1.48 3.26
N GLN A 154 5.79 -2.76 3.11
CA GLN A 154 6.18 -3.59 1.97
C GLN A 154 5.03 -4.55 1.62
N PRO A 155 3.96 -4.06 1.00
CA PRO A 155 2.80 -4.88 0.65
C PRO A 155 3.15 -5.97 -0.36
N ASP A 156 2.45 -7.10 -0.29
CA ASP A 156 2.55 -8.15 -1.29
C ASP A 156 2.10 -7.68 -2.66
N SER A 157 1.07 -6.82 -2.68
CA SER A 157 0.76 -6.03 -3.86
C SER A 157 0.20 -4.67 -3.44
N ALA A 158 0.49 -3.64 -4.21
CA ALA A 158 -0.13 -2.33 -4.07
C ALA A 158 -0.39 -1.72 -5.44
N PHE A 159 -1.39 -0.85 -5.50
CA PHE A 159 -1.83 -0.17 -6.71
C PHE A 159 -1.93 1.33 -6.44
N GLY A 160 -1.42 2.11 -7.39
CA GLY A 160 -1.42 3.57 -7.30
C GLY A 160 -1.42 4.21 -8.69
N CYS A 161 -1.18 5.51 -8.71
CA CYS A 161 -1.10 6.30 -9.92
C CYS A 161 0.33 6.30 -10.48
N ARG A 162 0.48 6.04 -11.78
CA ARG A 162 1.69 6.41 -12.52
C ARG A 162 1.77 7.93 -12.66
N SER A 163 2.94 8.49 -12.96
CA SER A 163 3.08 9.91 -13.29
C SER A 163 2.16 10.35 -14.43
N THR A 164 1.94 9.47 -15.42
CA THR A 164 1.03 9.70 -16.56
C THR A 164 -0.45 9.81 -16.16
N ALA A 165 -0.80 9.54 -14.90
CA ALA A 165 -2.12 9.87 -14.38
C ALA A 165 -2.33 11.39 -14.21
N PHE A 166 -1.27 12.19 -14.25
CA PHE A 166 -1.29 13.62 -14.01
C PHE A 166 -0.79 14.40 -15.21
N LEU A 167 -1.26 15.64 -15.34
CA LEU A 167 -0.71 16.60 -16.31
C LEU A 167 0.67 17.08 -15.84
N ASP A 168 1.53 17.50 -16.76
CA ASP A 168 2.85 18.05 -16.40
C ASP A 168 2.73 19.23 -15.42
N ALA A 169 1.76 20.12 -15.64
CA ALA A 169 1.48 21.23 -14.71
C ALA A 169 1.08 20.76 -13.30
N GLN A 170 0.42 19.61 -13.17
CA GLN A 170 0.10 19.01 -11.88
C GLN A 170 1.34 18.40 -11.22
N LEU A 171 2.19 17.72 -11.99
CA LEU A 171 3.46 17.18 -11.50
C LEU A 171 4.40 18.28 -11.03
N GLU A 172 4.47 19.41 -11.75
CA GLU A 172 5.25 20.58 -11.34
C GLU A 172 4.74 21.20 -10.03
N LYS A 173 3.42 21.18 -9.78
CA LYS A 173 2.86 21.61 -8.49
C LYS A 173 3.21 20.64 -7.34
N LEU A 174 3.32 19.34 -7.63
CA LEU A 174 3.72 18.35 -6.63
C LEU A 174 5.23 18.41 -6.34
N ARG A 175 6.04 18.80 -7.32
CA ARG A 175 7.51 18.74 -7.28
C ARG A 175 8.14 19.33 -6.01
N PRO A 176 7.73 20.50 -5.47
CA PRO A 176 8.33 21.05 -4.25
C PRO A 176 8.14 20.17 -3.00
N PHE A 177 7.15 19.28 -3.01
CA PHE A 177 6.86 18.35 -1.91
C PHE A 177 7.46 16.95 -2.12
N LEU A 178 8.13 16.74 -3.27
CA LEU A 178 8.80 15.51 -3.64
C LEU A 178 10.29 15.55 -3.26
N GLY A 179 10.73 16.45 -2.37
CA GLY A 179 12.12 16.52 -1.91
C GLY A 179 13.16 16.62 -3.03
N ASP A 180 14.43 16.46 -2.68
CA ASP A 180 15.50 16.18 -3.64
C ASP A 180 15.66 14.66 -3.79
N ALA A 181 16.23 14.18 -4.91
CA ALA A 181 16.22 12.78 -5.39
C ALA A 181 16.69 11.68 -4.41
N LEU A 182 17.12 12.03 -3.20
CA LEU A 182 17.62 11.16 -2.14
C LEU A 182 16.68 11.05 -0.91
N PHE A 183 15.53 11.74 -0.86
CA PHE A 183 14.66 11.76 0.32
C PHE A 183 13.19 11.40 0.05
N SER A 184 12.55 10.88 1.09
CA SER A 184 11.15 10.44 1.14
C SER A 184 10.19 11.47 0.56
N LEU A 185 9.42 11.03 -0.43
CA LEU A 185 8.38 11.73 -1.17
C LEU A 185 7.06 11.60 -0.40
N TYR A 186 6.46 12.72 0.02
CA TYR A 186 5.17 12.71 0.73
C TYR A 186 4.07 11.95 -0.03
N PHE A 187 4.13 11.98 -1.37
CA PHE A 187 3.07 11.48 -2.24
C PHE A 187 3.39 10.19 -2.98
N LYS A 188 4.56 9.57 -2.74
CA LYS A 188 4.90 8.29 -3.38
C LYS A 188 5.14 7.16 -2.38
N ALA A 189 4.69 5.97 -2.76
CA ALA A 189 5.08 4.72 -2.12
C ALA A 189 6.45 4.25 -2.60
N THR A 190 6.60 4.12 -3.93
CA THR A 190 7.83 3.72 -4.63
C THR A 190 8.25 4.83 -5.60
N TYR A 191 9.41 4.72 -6.25
CA TYR A 191 9.86 5.75 -7.20
C TYR A 191 8.86 6.04 -8.35
N TYR A 192 8.00 5.06 -8.67
CA TYR A 192 7.04 5.12 -9.79
C TYR A 192 5.56 5.18 -9.37
N MET A 193 5.23 5.02 -8.09
CA MET A 193 3.84 4.94 -7.61
C MET A 193 3.46 6.14 -6.76
N TYR A 194 2.65 7.03 -7.32
CA TYR A 194 2.00 8.13 -6.61
C TYR A 194 0.68 7.69 -5.99
N PHE A 195 0.31 8.23 -4.83
CA PHE A 195 -1.00 8.05 -4.20
C PHE A 195 -1.53 6.60 -4.30
N PRO A 196 -0.88 5.64 -3.62
CA PRO A 196 -1.42 4.28 -3.52
C PRO A 196 -2.85 4.32 -3.00
N PHE A 197 -3.72 3.47 -3.54
CA PHE A 197 -5.15 3.49 -3.23
C PHE A 197 -5.72 2.10 -2.94
N LEU A 198 -5.00 1.03 -3.29
CA LEU A 198 -5.34 -0.36 -2.95
C LEU A 198 -4.07 -1.09 -2.51
N VAL A 199 -4.13 -1.81 -1.39
CA VAL A 199 -3.04 -2.66 -0.87
C VAL A 199 -3.53 -4.07 -0.59
N LYS A 200 -2.62 -5.03 -0.68
CA LYS A 200 -2.94 -6.45 -0.54
C LYS A 200 -1.86 -7.15 0.28
N GLU A 201 -2.30 -7.99 1.21
CA GLU A 201 -1.44 -8.88 2.00
C GLU A 201 -2.02 -10.30 1.96
N VAL A 202 -1.15 -11.28 1.76
CA VAL A 202 -1.45 -12.70 1.82
C VAL A 202 -0.78 -13.26 3.05
N LYS A 203 -1.37 -14.23 3.72
CA LYS A 203 -0.68 -15.01 4.76
C LYS A 203 -1.03 -16.48 4.65
N THR A 204 -0.28 -17.33 5.34
CA THR A 204 -0.56 -18.78 5.42
C THR A 204 -0.59 -19.21 6.87
N SER A 205 -1.65 -18.83 7.62
CA SER A 205 -2.02 -19.32 8.96
C SER A 205 -3.17 -18.47 9.54
N VAL A 206 -3.88 -19.01 10.55
CA VAL A 206 -4.98 -18.32 11.25
C VAL A 206 -4.49 -17.05 11.97
N ILE A 207 -3.30 -17.09 12.56
CA ILE A 207 -2.66 -15.90 13.18
C ILE A 207 -2.16 -14.94 12.08
N GLY A 208 -1.87 -15.48 10.89
CA GLY A 208 -1.42 -14.75 9.73
C GLY A 208 -2.33 -13.59 9.40
N LEU A 209 -3.65 -13.80 9.38
CA LEU A 209 -4.53 -12.75 8.89
C LEU A 209 -4.49 -11.45 9.71
N ASN A 210 -4.50 -11.54 11.05
CA ASN A 210 -4.33 -10.35 11.90
C ASN A 210 -3.01 -9.59 11.59
N ILE A 211 -1.96 -10.32 11.21
CA ILE A 211 -0.68 -9.73 10.79
C ILE A 211 -0.86 -9.04 9.43
N ALA A 212 -1.53 -9.70 8.47
CA ALA A 212 -1.87 -9.12 7.17
C ALA A 212 -2.64 -7.80 7.33
N ASP A 213 -3.55 -7.75 8.29
CA ASP A 213 -4.38 -6.59 8.56
C ASP A 213 -3.61 -5.46 9.20
N ASN A 214 -2.72 -5.77 10.15
CA ASN A 214 -1.82 -4.79 10.71
C ASN A 214 -0.89 -4.20 9.63
N GLN A 215 -0.40 -5.02 8.70
CA GLN A 215 0.42 -4.57 7.57
C GLN A 215 -0.38 -3.71 6.58
N ASN A 216 -1.59 -4.15 6.21
CA ASN A 216 -2.50 -3.40 5.35
C ASN A 216 -2.94 -2.09 6.01
N ALA A 217 -3.24 -2.10 7.31
CA ALA A 217 -3.57 -0.94 8.10
C ALA A 217 -2.45 0.10 8.09
N HIS A 218 -1.20 -0.34 8.30
CA HIS A 218 -0.04 0.55 8.22
C HIS A 218 0.13 1.13 6.81
N SER A 219 0.05 0.28 5.77
CA SER A 219 0.18 0.69 4.37
C SER A 219 -0.91 1.68 3.96
N ALA A 220 -2.17 1.39 4.29
CA ALA A 220 -3.30 2.28 4.08
C ALA A 220 -3.15 3.60 4.86
N THR A 221 -2.59 3.58 6.06
CA THR A 221 -2.32 4.81 6.82
C THR A 221 -1.36 5.73 6.08
N VAL A 222 -0.26 5.18 5.55
CA VAL A 222 0.69 5.95 4.74
C VAL A 222 0.03 6.50 3.47
N ALA A 223 -0.82 5.69 2.82
CA ALA A 223 -1.58 6.10 1.64
C ALA A 223 -2.57 7.25 1.93
N VAL A 224 -3.39 7.10 2.97
CA VAL A 224 -4.36 8.12 3.39
C VAL A 224 -3.67 9.40 3.81
N ARG A 225 -2.56 9.31 4.56
CA ARG A 225 -1.78 10.47 4.98
C ARG A 225 -1.36 11.32 3.79
N ALA A 226 -0.83 10.70 2.73
CA ALA A 226 -0.42 11.40 1.53
C ALA A 226 -1.56 12.21 0.88
N VAL A 227 -2.78 11.66 0.87
CA VAL A 227 -3.96 12.36 0.34
C VAL A 227 -4.42 13.46 1.29
N VAL A 228 -4.41 13.22 2.61
CA VAL A 228 -4.78 14.24 3.61
C VAL A 228 -3.81 15.43 3.57
N ASP A 229 -2.51 15.18 3.52
CA ASP A 229 -1.48 16.21 3.38
C ASP A 229 -1.71 17.04 2.11
N LEU A 230 -2.00 16.39 0.99
CA LEU A 230 -2.34 17.07 -0.26
C LEU A 230 -3.56 18.00 -0.11
N PHE A 231 -4.62 17.53 0.54
CA PHE A 231 -5.84 18.31 0.75
C PHE A 231 -5.63 19.48 1.71
N LYS A 232 -4.81 19.31 2.75
CA LYS A 232 -4.42 20.39 3.65
C LYS A 232 -3.68 21.51 2.92
N LEU A 233 -2.83 21.18 1.94
CA LEU A 233 -2.13 22.19 1.13
C LEU A 233 -3.06 23.10 0.33
N ALA A 234 -4.27 22.63 0.02
CA ALA A 234 -5.31 23.40 -0.64
C ALA A 234 -6.38 23.94 0.32
N GLY A 235 -6.29 23.67 1.63
CA GLY A 235 -7.32 24.02 2.61
C GLY A 235 -8.65 23.28 2.41
N ARG A 236 -8.60 22.08 1.81
CA ARG A 236 -9.76 21.27 1.40
C ARG A 236 -9.94 20.02 2.25
N GLU A 237 -9.20 19.85 3.35
CA GLU A 237 -9.19 18.62 4.17
C GLU A 237 -10.56 18.18 4.69
N LYS A 238 -11.51 19.11 4.86
CA LYS A 238 -12.90 18.81 5.24
C LYS A 238 -13.61 17.92 4.21
N GLU A 239 -13.22 17.96 2.94
CA GLU A 239 -13.77 17.09 1.89
C GLU A 239 -13.46 15.61 2.10
N LEU A 240 -12.44 15.27 2.90
CA LEU A 240 -12.06 13.88 3.17
C LEU A 240 -12.76 13.31 4.41
N HIS A 241 -13.48 14.14 5.17
CA HIS A 241 -14.13 13.68 6.39
C HIS A 241 -15.12 12.54 6.08
N ARG A 242 -14.90 11.39 6.72
CA ARG A 242 -15.70 10.16 6.55
C ARG A 242 -15.75 9.63 5.10
N GLN A 243 -14.79 10.04 4.25
CA GLN A 243 -14.66 9.56 2.87
C GLN A 243 -13.72 8.36 2.75
N ILE A 244 -14.02 7.45 1.83
CA ILE A 244 -13.09 6.38 1.46
C ILE A 244 -11.93 6.97 0.65
N VAL A 245 -10.70 6.66 1.07
CA VAL A 245 -9.45 7.17 0.48
C VAL A 245 -8.52 6.05 0.05
N ALA A 246 -8.47 4.96 0.81
CA ALA A 246 -7.72 3.77 0.45
C ALA A 246 -8.51 2.51 0.82
N LEU A 247 -8.24 1.43 0.10
CA LEU A 247 -8.85 0.12 0.31
C LEU A 247 -7.75 -0.92 0.53
N SER A 248 -8.08 -2.01 1.20
CA SER A 248 -7.16 -3.13 1.42
C SER A 248 -7.84 -4.47 1.26
N ILE A 249 -7.08 -5.47 0.83
CA ILE A 249 -7.53 -6.85 0.73
C ILE A 249 -6.53 -7.72 1.51
N SER A 250 -7.02 -8.48 2.48
CA SER A 250 -6.23 -9.56 3.11
C SER A 250 -6.91 -10.90 2.89
N TYR A 251 -6.14 -11.95 2.64
CA TYR A 251 -6.64 -13.32 2.58
C TYR A 251 -5.53 -14.31 2.95
N ASP A 252 -5.91 -15.54 3.27
CA ASP A 252 -4.99 -16.62 3.55
C ASP A 252 -5.28 -17.89 2.70
N ASP A 253 -4.53 -18.96 2.97
CA ASP A 253 -4.72 -20.27 2.33
C ASP A 253 -5.88 -21.07 2.92
N LYS A 254 -6.58 -20.54 3.94
CA LYS A 254 -7.65 -21.24 4.61
C LYS A 254 -9.01 -20.83 4.06
N LEU A 255 -9.81 -21.84 3.79
CA LEU A 255 -11.24 -21.72 3.51
C LEU A 255 -12.05 -21.35 4.76
N ASP A 256 -11.39 -20.85 5.83
CA ASP A 256 -11.97 -20.61 7.13
C ASP A 256 -11.58 -19.24 7.67
N LYS A 257 -12.58 -18.34 7.70
CA LYS A 257 -12.66 -17.09 8.46
C LYS A 257 -11.52 -16.11 8.20
N VAL A 258 -11.74 -15.28 7.19
CA VAL A 258 -11.00 -14.02 7.05
C VAL A 258 -11.56 -12.98 8.02
N THR A 259 -11.04 -12.88 9.25
CA THR A 259 -11.43 -11.81 10.20
C THR A 259 -10.41 -10.68 10.13
N ILE A 260 -10.87 -9.47 9.78
CA ILE A 260 -10.03 -8.27 9.68
C ILE A 260 -10.75 -7.11 10.36
N TRP A 261 -10.05 -6.35 11.19
CA TRP A 261 -10.57 -5.16 11.85
C TRP A 261 -10.28 -3.89 11.02
N ARG A 262 -11.35 -3.16 10.67
CA ARG A 262 -11.50 -1.77 10.16
C ARG A 262 -12.66 -1.79 9.18
N ARG A 263 -13.82 -1.20 9.57
CA ARG A 263 -15.14 -1.34 8.91
C ARG A 263 -15.15 -2.40 7.83
N THR A 264 -15.29 -3.65 8.26
CA THR A 264 -15.35 -4.80 7.37
C THR A 264 -16.35 -4.49 6.26
N ILE A 265 -15.82 -4.31 5.06
CA ILE A 265 -16.60 -3.96 3.88
C ILE A 265 -17.43 -5.18 3.47
N ASP A 266 -16.78 -6.35 3.48
CA ASP A 266 -17.38 -7.65 3.24
C ASP A 266 -16.45 -8.75 3.80
N GLN A 267 -17.02 -9.91 4.15
CA GLN A 267 -16.30 -11.09 4.61
C GLN A 267 -16.97 -12.35 4.04
N PHE A 268 -16.21 -13.15 3.30
CA PHE A 268 -16.70 -14.39 2.73
C PHE A 268 -15.64 -15.49 2.73
N TYR A 269 -16.09 -16.74 2.76
CA TYR A 269 -15.25 -17.90 2.50
C TYR A 269 -15.01 -18.01 1.01
N LEU A 270 -13.87 -18.55 0.60
CA LEU A 270 -13.61 -18.78 -0.82
C LEU A 270 -14.29 -20.08 -1.28
N ASP A 271 -15.55 -19.98 -1.71
CA ASP A 271 -16.37 -21.12 -2.11
C ASP A 271 -16.98 -20.93 -3.52
N PRO A 272 -17.64 -21.94 -4.12
CA PRO A 272 -18.16 -21.83 -5.48
C PRO A 272 -19.09 -20.62 -5.73
N LYS A 273 -19.80 -20.14 -4.71
CA LYS A 273 -20.73 -19.00 -4.80
C LYS A 273 -20.00 -17.66 -4.73
N THR A 274 -18.93 -17.58 -3.95
CA THR A 274 -18.25 -16.34 -3.57
C THR A 274 -16.87 -16.17 -4.21
N LYS A 275 -16.38 -17.19 -4.93
CA LYS A 275 -15.04 -17.23 -5.54
C LYS A 275 -14.70 -16.04 -6.43
N TRP A 276 -15.71 -15.34 -6.96
CA TRP A 276 -15.53 -14.16 -7.79
C TRP A 276 -15.63 -12.83 -7.03
N ASN A 277 -16.08 -12.82 -5.77
CA ASN A 277 -16.37 -11.59 -5.02
C ASN A 277 -15.13 -10.67 -4.92
N SER A 278 -13.97 -11.22 -4.51
CA SER A 278 -12.72 -10.44 -4.40
C SER A 278 -12.30 -9.85 -5.75
N ARG A 279 -12.47 -10.65 -6.82
CA ARG A 279 -12.12 -10.25 -8.18
C ARG A 279 -13.02 -9.15 -8.69
N THR A 280 -14.33 -9.32 -8.49
CA THR A 280 -15.36 -8.34 -8.83
C THR A 280 -15.10 -7.04 -8.10
N PHE A 281 -14.89 -7.10 -6.79
CA PHE A 281 -14.52 -5.94 -5.98
C PHE A 281 -13.26 -5.25 -6.51
N THR A 282 -12.16 -5.99 -6.74
CA THR A 282 -10.92 -5.41 -7.25
C THR A 282 -11.10 -4.72 -8.61
N LEU A 283 -11.83 -5.35 -9.53
CA LEU A 283 -12.15 -4.72 -10.82
C LEU A 283 -13.01 -3.47 -10.64
N ASN A 284 -14.00 -3.49 -9.75
CA ASN A 284 -14.81 -2.33 -9.46
C ASN A 284 -13.99 -1.20 -8.81
N VAL A 285 -12.99 -1.53 -7.97
CA VAL A 285 -12.03 -0.54 -7.47
C VAL A 285 -11.30 0.13 -8.63
N PHE A 286 -10.83 -0.62 -9.62
CA PHE A 286 -10.17 -0.06 -10.79
C PHE A 286 -11.12 0.72 -11.72
N ASN A 287 -12.36 0.27 -11.88
CA ASN A 287 -13.30 0.82 -12.86
C ASN A 287 -14.14 1.98 -12.30
N ILE A 288 -14.37 2.04 -10.98
CA ILE A 288 -15.28 2.99 -10.32
C ILE A 288 -14.51 3.88 -9.36
N PHE A 289 -13.82 3.29 -8.37
CA PHE A 289 -13.14 4.06 -7.33
C PHE A 289 -11.95 4.84 -7.89
N TYR A 290 -11.07 4.19 -8.66
CA TYR A 290 -9.86 4.80 -9.16
C TYR A 290 -10.11 6.06 -10.01
N PRO A 291 -11.00 6.07 -11.03
CA PRO A 291 -11.26 7.28 -11.82
C PRO A 291 -11.82 8.43 -10.97
N MET A 292 -12.72 8.12 -10.04
CA MET A 292 -13.27 9.10 -9.11
C MET A 292 -12.20 9.67 -8.18
N HIS A 293 -11.38 8.79 -7.58
CA HIS A 293 -10.32 9.19 -6.67
C HIS A 293 -9.23 9.99 -7.37
N ARG A 294 -8.84 9.58 -8.58
CA ARG A 294 -7.90 10.32 -9.44
C ARG A 294 -8.44 11.71 -9.75
N LYS A 295 -9.70 11.84 -10.18
CA LYS A 295 -10.33 13.14 -10.46
C LYS A 295 -10.31 14.05 -9.22
N ARG A 296 -10.62 13.47 -8.05
CA ARG A 296 -10.55 14.15 -6.75
C ARG A 296 -9.13 14.66 -6.44
N ILE A 297 -8.11 13.83 -6.62
CA ILE A 297 -6.69 14.23 -6.43
C ILE A 297 -6.29 15.33 -7.42
N CYS A 298 -6.59 15.15 -8.70
CA CYS A 298 -6.29 16.14 -9.75
C CYS A 298 -6.93 17.50 -9.47
N SER A 299 -8.18 17.51 -9.00
CA SER A 299 -8.90 18.73 -8.59
C SER A 299 -8.12 19.49 -7.52
N VAL A 300 -7.71 18.81 -6.45
CA VAL A 300 -6.97 19.46 -5.36
C VAL A 300 -5.59 19.95 -5.80
N ILE A 301 -4.86 19.18 -6.62
CA ILE A 301 -3.56 19.62 -7.14
C ILE A 301 -3.71 20.92 -7.93
N ASN A 302 -4.77 21.04 -8.74
CA ASN A 302 -5.03 22.25 -9.52
C ASN A 302 -5.25 23.47 -8.62
N ASP A 303 -5.78 23.30 -7.41
CA ASP A 303 -6.07 24.37 -6.46
C ASP A 303 -4.91 24.71 -5.52
N ILE A 304 -3.79 23.97 -5.55
CA ILE A 304 -2.61 24.33 -4.75
C ILE A 304 -2.12 25.71 -5.18
N GLY A 305 -2.23 26.67 -4.25
CA GLY A 305 -1.83 28.06 -4.43
C GLY A 305 -0.33 28.29 -4.20
N LEU A 306 0.18 29.40 -4.73
CA LEU A 306 1.57 29.82 -4.61
C LEU A 306 2.03 30.03 -3.15
N ALA A 307 1.11 30.39 -2.24
CA ALA A 307 1.42 30.58 -0.82
C ALA A 307 1.77 29.25 -0.12
N SER A 308 1.02 28.17 -0.40
CA SER A 308 1.28 26.82 0.11
C SER A 308 2.63 26.28 -0.40
N LEU A 309 2.99 26.61 -1.65
CA LEU A 309 4.28 26.27 -2.24
C LEU A 309 5.46 27.01 -1.58
N ARG A 310 5.25 28.23 -1.06
CA ARG A 310 6.29 28.98 -0.35
C ARG A 310 6.50 28.49 1.08
N GLN A 311 5.42 28.13 1.79
CA GLN A 311 5.50 27.58 3.15
C GLN A 311 6.24 26.22 3.20
N SER A 312 6.04 25.35 2.22
CA SER A 312 6.72 24.04 2.19
C SER A 312 8.21 24.15 1.91
N VAL A 313 8.62 25.06 1.03
CA VAL A 313 10.04 25.36 0.79
C VAL A 313 10.71 25.88 2.08
N SER A 314 10.02 26.73 2.85
CA SER A 314 10.53 27.21 4.13
C SER A 314 10.59 26.14 5.22
N GLN A 315 9.64 25.21 5.28
CA GLN A 315 9.66 24.09 6.24
C GLN A 315 10.76 23.07 5.92
N ASN A 316 11.01 22.79 4.63
CA ASN A 316 12.10 21.89 4.22
C ASN A 316 13.50 22.47 4.50
N LEU A 317 13.64 23.80 4.57
CA LEU A 317 14.89 24.48 4.96
C LEU A 317 15.11 24.56 6.47
N ALA A 318 14.05 24.44 7.29
CA ALA A 318 14.12 24.52 8.75
C ALA A 318 14.40 23.16 9.45
N VAL A 319 14.54 22.08 8.66
CA VAL A 319 14.91 20.74 9.15
C VAL A 319 16.43 20.48 9.01
N PHE A 320 17.21 21.53 8.67
CA PHE A 320 18.67 21.54 8.70
C PHE A 320 19.19 22.33 9.90
#